data_AF-A0A2H6HXX9-F1
#
_entry.id   AF-A0A2H6HXX9-F1
#
_cell.length_a   1.000
_cell.length_b   1.000
_cell.length_c   1.000
_cell.angle_alpha   90.00
_cell.angle_beta   90.00
_cell.angle_gamma   90.00
#
_symmetry.space_group_name_H-M   'P 1'
#
loop_
_entity.id
_entity.type
_entity.pdbx_description
1 polymer ?
#
loop_
_entity_poly.entity_id
_entity_poly.type
_entity_poly.pdbx_seq_one_letter_code
_entity_poly.pdbx_strand_id
1 'polypeptide(L)'
;MFKQPSSEGDAMVGIAVDGRLAEMTRSLTDQIFDDFIETPYPERRFFLRYVGEDSLGTVNNWQNVVLIGALEETDPISQRVQRMLGGEATQQVISGELRVLRRKDAWASGQTIVVVAAPTADEVVSWLSENGEIIDDLLTEDRNARMKKAIYSQYEQKDLADSLREAHGWNLRIPHDYAISYSSTDPSFVRFRRQYPARFVTVAWEMGTPDSVNSDKLIRWRDELGLLYPDSSRSNPIILDTVWTTLGGVDALEAHGIWETYGPIGGGPFVAYLLHKEGTLYLLDGKLFAPDREKEPVIRHLEVVLSTFEP
;
A
#
# COMPACT_ATOMS: atom_id res chain seq x y z
N MET A 1 -2.12 -6.04 -21.89
CA MET A 1 -3.30 -6.79 -21.38
C MET A 1 -3.01 -7.10 -19.93
N PHE A 2 -3.61 -6.37 -19.00
CA PHE A 2 -3.34 -6.51 -17.56
C PHE A 2 -4.06 -7.77 -17.03
N LYS A 3 -3.41 -8.51 -16.14
CA LYS A 3 -4.00 -9.68 -15.50
C LYS A 3 -5.10 -9.19 -14.55
N GLN A 4 -6.30 -9.76 -14.64
CA GLN A 4 -7.41 -9.43 -13.74
C GLN A 4 -7.23 -10.13 -12.40
N PRO A 5 -7.43 -9.43 -11.27
CA PRO A 5 -7.11 -9.93 -9.94
C PRO A 5 -7.91 -11.17 -9.54
N SER A 6 -7.23 -12.11 -8.90
CA SER A 6 -7.81 -13.33 -8.30
C SER A 6 -8.56 -13.10 -6.99
N SER A 7 -8.36 -11.94 -6.35
CA SER A 7 -9.12 -11.50 -5.16
C SER A 7 -10.15 -10.45 -5.56
N GLU A 8 -11.35 -10.89 -5.94
CA GLU A 8 -12.47 -10.00 -6.21
C GLU A 8 -12.83 -9.23 -4.92
N GLY A 9 -12.54 -7.93 -4.88
CA GLY A 9 -13.02 -7.01 -3.84
C GLY A 9 -12.01 -5.94 -3.42
N ASP A 10 -10.87 -6.34 -2.83
CA ASP A 10 -10.05 -5.41 -2.04
C ASP A 10 -9.16 -4.47 -2.88
N ALA A 11 -8.82 -4.86 -4.11
CA ALA A 11 -8.13 -4.03 -5.09
C ALA A 11 -9.09 -3.39 -6.12
N MET A 12 -10.38 -3.68 -6.04
CA MET A 12 -11.39 -3.09 -6.91
C MET A 12 -11.91 -1.79 -6.29
N VAL A 13 -12.10 -0.76 -7.12
CA VAL A 13 -12.70 0.52 -6.72
C VAL A 13 -13.92 0.79 -7.58
N GLY A 14 -15.08 0.90 -6.96
CA GLY A 14 -16.30 1.35 -7.63
C GLY A 14 -16.29 2.88 -7.73
N ILE A 15 -16.18 3.44 -8.94
CA ILE A 15 -16.31 4.88 -9.18
C ILE A 15 -17.78 5.17 -9.54
N ALA A 16 -18.52 5.69 -8.57
CA ALA A 16 -19.92 6.03 -8.72
C ALA A 16 -20.07 7.51 -9.10
N VAL A 17 -20.54 7.75 -10.32
CA VAL A 17 -20.72 9.09 -10.90
C VAL A 17 -21.72 9.01 -12.06
N ASP A 18 -22.59 10.02 -12.19
CA ASP A 18 -23.60 10.11 -13.24
C ASP A 18 -23.53 11.47 -13.97
N GLY A 19 -24.31 11.61 -15.05
CA GLY A 19 -24.49 12.87 -15.76
C GLY A 19 -23.20 13.43 -16.38
N ARG A 20 -23.09 14.76 -16.47
CA ARG A 20 -21.93 15.43 -17.07
C ARG A 20 -20.64 15.21 -16.28
N LEU A 21 -20.73 15.02 -14.96
CA LEU A 21 -19.59 14.75 -14.10
C LEU A 21 -18.88 13.46 -14.53
N ALA A 22 -19.62 12.43 -14.95
CA ALA A 22 -19.03 11.16 -15.38
C ALA A 22 -18.08 11.33 -16.58
N GLU A 23 -18.40 12.24 -17.50
CA GLU A 23 -17.54 12.56 -18.65
C GLU A 23 -16.34 13.41 -18.21
N MET A 24 -16.58 14.42 -17.35
CA MET A 24 -15.58 15.40 -16.93
C MET A 24 -14.49 14.81 -16.01
N THR A 25 -14.85 13.85 -15.15
CA THR A 25 -13.92 13.35 -14.12
C THR A 25 -13.20 12.07 -14.53
N ARG A 26 -13.60 11.42 -15.63
CA ARG A 26 -13.11 10.07 -15.96
C ARG A 26 -11.61 9.98 -16.16
N SER A 27 -11.03 10.91 -16.94
CA SER A 27 -9.57 10.91 -17.15
C SER A 27 -8.81 11.23 -15.86
N LEU A 28 -9.38 12.08 -14.99
CA LEU A 28 -8.78 12.42 -13.70
C LEU A 28 -8.79 11.20 -12.77
N THR A 29 -9.91 10.50 -12.65
CA THR A 29 -9.98 9.28 -11.84
C THR A 29 -9.11 8.17 -12.39
N ASP A 30 -9.05 8.00 -13.72
CA ASP A 30 -8.11 7.05 -14.33
C ASP A 30 -6.65 7.39 -13.98
N GLN A 31 -6.27 8.69 -13.99
CA GLN A 31 -4.93 9.15 -13.62
C GLN A 31 -4.62 8.99 -12.12
N ILE A 32 -5.57 9.31 -11.24
CA ILE A 32 -5.41 9.18 -9.77
C ILE A 32 -5.03 7.74 -9.39
N PHE A 33 -5.64 6.75 -10.07
CA PHE A 33 -5.39 5.33 -9.81
C PHE A 33 -4.46 4.68 -10.84
N ASP A 34 -3.68 5.48 -11.59
CA ASP A 34 -2.65 4.98 -12.52
C ASP A 34 -1.34 4.67 -11.80
N ASP A 35 -1.44 4.08 -10.62
CA ASP A 35 -0.30 3.64 -9.82
C ASP A 35 -0.05 2.13 -9.96
N PHE A 36 1.22 1.79 -10.04
CA PHE A 36 1.71 0.44 -10.29
C PHE A 36 2.77 0.06 -9.27
N ILE A 37 2.80 -1.22 -8.95
CA ILE A 37 3.99 -1.80 -8.33
C ILE A 37 4.94 -2.34 -9.41
N GLU A 38 6.22 -2.07 -9.23
CA GLU A 38 7.27 -2.59 -10.09
C GLU A 38 7.42 -4.10 -9.86
N THR A 39 6.93 -4.88 -10.83
CA THR A 39 7.12 -6.34 -10.89
C THR A 39 7.61 -6.70 -12.29
N PRO A 40 8.04 -7.95 -12.57
CA PRO A 40 8.46 -8.33 -13.92
C PRO A 40 7.43 -7.96 -15.01
N TYR A 41 6.16 -7.88 -14.63
CA TYR A 41 5.12 -7.19 -15.39
C TYR A 41 4.41 -6.22 -14.45
N PRO A 42 4.47 -4.89 -14.65
CA PRO A 42 3.84 -3.93 -13.75
C PRO A 42 2.38 -4.29 -13.42
N GLU A 43 2.05 -4.28 -12.14
CA GLU A 43 0.71 -4.63 -11.63
C GLU A 43 0.06 -3.41 -10.99
N ARG A 44 -1.20 -3.13 -11.33
CA ARG A 44 -1.96 -2.00 -10.77
C ARG A 44 -2.26 -2.23 -9.30
N ARG A 45 -2.19 -1.16 -8.50
CA ARG A 45 -2.67 -1.20 -7.10
C ARG A 45 -4.18 -1.29 -7.01
N PHE A 46 -4.88 -0.57 -7.89
CA PHE A 46 -6.33 -0.53 -7.96
C PHE A 46 -6.86 -0.75 -9.37
N PHE A 47 -8.06 -1.30 -9.46
CA PHE A 47 -8.79 -1.52 -10.69
C PHE A 47 -10.15 -0.82 -10.61
N LEU A 48 -10.46 0.00 -11.60
CA LEU A 48 -11.65 0.85 -11.58
C LEU A 48 -12.83 0.17 -12.25
N ARG A 49 -14.00 0.30 -11.62
CA ARG A 49 -15.31 0.02 -12.24
C ARG A 49 -16.19 1.24 -12.11
N TYR A 50 -16.49 1.86 -13.23
CA TYR A 50 -17.44 2.98 -13.30
C TYR A 50 -18.88 2.46 -13.22
N VAL A 51 -19.68 3.08 -12.37
CA VAL A 51 -21.09 2.76 -12.16
C VAL A 51 -21.92 4.03 -12.05
N GLY A 52 -23.12 4.04 -12.64
CA GLY A 52 -24.17 5.01 -12.31
C GLY A 52 -25.11 4.46 -11.24
N GLU A 53 -26.11 5.23 -10.83
CA GLU A 53 -27.08 4.86 -9.78
C GLU A 53 -27.76 3.52 -10.05
N ASP A 54 -28.19 3.26 -11.29
CA ASP A 54 -28.88 2.02 -11.69
C ASP A 54 -28.01 0.76 -11.49
N SER A 55 -26.68 0.94 -11.48
CA SER A 55 -25.69 -0.13 -11.36
C SER A 55 -24.91 -0.11 -10.04
N LEU A 56 -25.18 0.86 -9.15
CA LEU A 56 -24.46 1.05 -7.89
C LEU A 56 -24.57 -0.18 -6.99
N GLY A 57 -25.72 -0.87 -7.03
CA GLY A 57 -25.95 -2.13 -6.32
C GLY A 57 -24.89 -3.21 -6.59
N THR A 58 -24.22 -3.16 -7.76
CA THR A 58 -23.17 -4.13 -8.13
C THR A 58 -21.85 -3.94 -7.37
N VAL A 59 -21.62 -2.76 -6.78
CA VAL A 59 -20.41 -2.43 -6.00
C VAL A 59 -20.70 -2.18 -4.52
N ASN A 60 -21.95 -2.29 -4.08
CA ASN A 60 -22.35 -2.04 -2.69
C ASN A 60 -21.58 -2.89 -1.65
N ASN A 61 -21.17 -4.10 -2.04
CA ASN A 61 -20.43 -5.03 -1.17
C ASN A 61 -18.91 -4.95 -1.36
N TRP A 62 -18.41 -4.05 -2.21
CA TRP A 62 -16.97 -3.88 -2.42
C TRP A 62 -16.35 -3.11 -1.26
N GLN A 63 -15.09 -3.39 -0.95
CA GLN A 63 -14.40 -2.70 0.13
C GLN A 63 -14.06 -1.23 -0.20
N ASN A 64 -14.02 -0.84 -1.47
CA ASN A 64 -13.65 0.51 -1.89
C ASN A 64 -14.67 1.08 -2.88
N VAL A 65 -15.27 2.21 -2.54
CA VAL A 65 -16.18 2.96 -3.41
C VAL A 65 -15.84 4.44 -3.33
N VAL A 66 -15.84 5.13 -4.47
CA VAL A 66 -15.74 6.58 -4.56
C VAL A 66 -17.06 7.10 -5.14
N LEU A 67 -17.74 8.03 -4.45
CA LEU A 67 -18.89 8.75 -5.00
C LEU A 67 -18.44 10.17 -5.35
N ILE A 68 -18.77 10.61 -6.55
CA ILE A 68 -18.42 11.95 -7.03
C ILE A 68 -19.72 12.67 -7.39
N GLY A 69 -19.96 13.82 -6.78
CA GLY A 69 -21.17 14.60 -7.03
C GLY A 69 -20.99 16.09 -6.79
N ALA A 70 -21.82 16.91 -7.42
CA ALA A 70 -21.86 18.35 -7.17
C ALA A 70 -23.22 18.76 -6.58
N LEU A 71 -23.24 19.81 -5.76
CA LEU A 71 -24.47 20.22 -5.08
C LEU A 71 -25.49 20.86 -6.04
N GLU A 72 -25.04 21.52 -7.11
CA GLU A 72 -25.93 22.09 -8.14
C GLU A 72 -26.52 21.04 -9.09
N GLU A 73 -25.89 19.87 -9.19
CA GLU A 73 -26.30 18.84 -10.13
C GLU A 73 -27.51 18.06 -9.62
N THR A 74 -28.40 17.74 -10.56
CA THR A 74 -29.62 16.97 -10.29
C THR A 74 -29.50 15.52 -10.74
N ASP A 75 -28.32 15.06 -11.17
CA ASP A 75 -28.11 13.64 -11.50
C ASP A 75 -28.25 12.75 -10.26
N PRO A 76 -28.60 11.46 -10.42
CA PRO A 76 -28.91 10.58 -9.30
C PRO A 76 -27.78 10.41 -8.27
N ILE A 77 -26.52 10.33 -8.72
CA ILE A 77 -25.37 10.20 -7.81
C ILE A 77 -25.12 11.51 -7.07
N SER A 78 -25.20 12.67 -7.73
CA SER A 78 -25.11 13.97 -7.05
C SER A 78 -26.19 14.15 -5.98
N GLN A 79 -27.43 13.76 -6.25
CA GLN A 79 -28.50 13.77 -5.24
C GLN A 79 -28.25 12.79 -4.09
N ARG A 80 -27.61 11.64 -4.36
CA ARG A 80 -27.19 10.70 -3.31
C ARG A 80 -26.08 11.31 -2.44
N VAL A 81 -25.08 11.94 -3.04
CA VAL A 81 -24.01 12.66 -2.35
C VAL A 81 -24.59 13.73 -1.44
N GLN A 82 -25.51 14.55 -1.92
CA GLN A 82 -26.22 15.56 -1.13
C GLN A 82 -26.91 14.96 0.10
N ARG A 83 -27.61 13.82 -0.06
CA ARG A 83 -28.26 13.11 1.05
C ARG A 83 -27.25 12.52 2.05
N MET A 84 -26.05 12.15 1.62
CA MET A 84 -25.00 11.56 2.46
C MET A 84 -24.22 12.59 3.28
N LEU A 85 -24.09 13.83 2.81
CA LEU A 85 -23.37 14.90 3.52
C LEU A 85 -24.10 15.29 4.81
N GLY A 86 -25.43 15.45 4.76
CA GLY A 86 -26.20 16.03 5.88
C GLY A 86 -25.94 17.53 6.05
N GLY A 87 -26.72 18.20 6.90
CA GLY A 87 -26.78 19.67 6.93
C GLY A 87 -25.45 20.38 7.20
N GLU A 88 -24.69 19.94 8.21
CA GLU A 88 -23.41 20.56 8.57
C GLU A 88 -22.35 20.38 7.47
N ALA A 89 -22.14 19.15 6.99
CA ALA A 89 -21.16 18.90 5.94
C ALA A 89 -21.54 19.58 4.62
N THR A 90 -22.83 19.70 4.29
CA THR A 90 -23.28 20.49 3.14
C THR A 90 -22.85 21.96 3.26
N GLN A 91 -22.96 22.58 4.44
CA GLN A 91 -22.48 23.96 4.63
C GLN A 91 -20.96 24.08 4.48
N GLN A 92 -20.19 23.10 4.97
CA GLN A 92 -18.74 23.06 4.79
C GLN A 92 -18.34 22.86 3.33
N VAL A 93 -19.11 22.08 2.56
CA VAL A 93 -18.92 21.96 1.11
C VAL A 93 -19.21 23.28 0.40
N ILE A 94 -20.26 24.01 0.82
CA ILE A 94 -20.59 25.33 0.28
C ILE A 94 -19.52 26.37 0.61
N SER A 95 -18.97 26.37 1.84
CA SER A 95 -17.92 27.32 2.24
C SER A 95 -16.53 26.96 1.70
N GLY A 96 -16.35 25.76 1.15
CA GLY A 96 -15.08 25.27 0.63
C GLY A 96 -14.17 24.62 1.68
N GLU A 97 -14.63 24.48 2.92
CA GLU A 97 -13.90 23.82 4.01
C GLU A 97 -13.83 22.30 3.85
N LEU A 98 -14.81 21.70 3.17
CA LEU A 98 -14.90 20.26 2.96
C LEU A 98 -15.04 19.95 1.47
N ARG A 99 -14.20 19.05 0.97
CA ARG A 99 -14.25 18.55 -0.42
C ARG A 99 -14.29 17.04 -0.52
N VAL A 100 -13.72 16.36 0.46
CA VAL A 100 -13.65 14.91 0.53
C VAL A 100 -14.08 14.43 1.91
N LEU A 101 -14.83 13.34 1.93
CA LEU A 101 -15.40 12.77 3.14
C LEU A 101 -15.28 11.25 3.12
N ARG A 102 -14.58 10.70 4.11
CA ARG A 102 -14.46 9.26 4.31
C ARG A 102 -15.63 8.74 5.15
N ARG A 103 -16.24 7.63 4.73
CA ARG A 103 -17.29 6.90 5.46
C ARG A 103 -16.92 5.43 5.54
N LYS A 104 -17.02 4.88 6.74
CA LYS A 104 -16.71 3.47 7.03
C LYS A 104 -17.98 2.67 7.20
N ASP A 105 -17.96 1.44 6.69
CA ASP A 105 -18.98 0.41 6.91
C ASP A 105 -20.42 0.87 6.63
N ALA A 106 -20.58 1.78 5.66
CA ALA A 106 -21.87 2.40 5.37
C ALA A 106 -22.84 1.42 4.70
N TRP A 107 -22.36 0.56 3.80
CA TRP A 107 -23.17 -0.45 3.11
C TRP A 107 -22.70 -1.89 3.39
N ALA A 108 -21.40 -2.10 3.61
CA ALA A 108 -20.83 -3.42 3.89
C ALA A 108 -19.68 -3.37 4.91
N SER A 109 -19.43 -4.48 5.61
CA SER A 109 -18.35 -4.58 6.60
C SER A 109 -16.96 -4.51 5.94
N GLY A 110 -16.05 -3.73 6.52
CA GLY A 110 -14.73 -3.43 5.98
C GLY A 110 -14.73 -2.37 4.87
N GLN A 111 -15.88 -1.77 4.55
CA GLN A 111 -15.99 -0.86 3.42
C GLN A 111 -15.47 0.53 3.77
N THR A 112 -14.80 1.13 2.80
CA THR A 112 -14.48 2.54 2.73
C THR A 112 -15.21 3.15 1.55
N ILE A 113 -16.01 4.16 1.86
CA ILE A 113 -16.63 5.03 0.88
C ILE A 113 -15.96 6.41 0.98
N VAL A 114 -15.36 6.87 -0.12
CA VAL A 114 -14.84 8.23 -0.24
C VAL A 114 -15.86 9.04 -1.04
N VAL A 115 -16.38 10.11 -0.45
CA VAL A 115 -17.32 11.02 -1.11
C VAL A 115 -16.59 12.29 -1.47
N VAL A 116 -16.56 12.63 -2.76
CA VAL A 116 -16.03 13.88 -3.29
C VAL A 116 -17.21 14.78 -3.64
N ALA A 117 -17.21 15.99 -3.07
CA ALA A 117 -18.30 16.94 -3.24
C ALA A 117 -17.80 18.39 -3.34
N ALA A 118 -18.41 19.16 -4.24
CA ALA A 118 -18.24 20.60 -4.34
C ALA A 118 -19.56 21.27 -4.77
N PRO A 119 -19.70 22.61 -4.65
CA PRO A 119 -20.89 23.33 -5.12
C PRO A 119 -21.20 23.08 -6.59
N THR A 120 -20.17 23.19 -7.45
CA THR A 120 -20.29 23.09 -8.91
C THR A 120 -19.50 21.91 -9.47
N ALA A 121 -19.85 21.46 -10.68
CA ALA A 121 -19.11 20.39 -11.36
C ALA A 121 -17.66 20.81 -11.69
N ASP A 122 -17.44 22.07 -12.04
CA ASP A 122 -16.11 22.61 -12.34
C ASP A 122 -15.21 22.61 -11.10
N GLU A 123 -15.76 22.92 -9.92
CA GLU A 123 -15.02 22.83 -8.66
C GLU A 123 -14.66 21.38 -8.29
N VAL A 124 -15.52 20.40 -8.60
CA VAL A 124 -15.17 18.97 -8.43
C VAL A 124 -13.97 18.61 -9.31
N VAL A 125 -13.97 19.02 -10.58
CA VAL A 125 -12.88 18.75 -11.52
C VAL A 125 -11.58 19.41 -11.06
N SER A 126 -11.64 20.70 -10.68
CA SER A 126 -10.47 21.43 -10.17
C SER A 126 -9.88 20.74 -8.95
N TRP A 127 -10.74 20.35 -7.99
CA TRP A 127 -10.27 19.69 -6.77
C TRP A 127 -9.65 18.32 -7.05
N LEU A 128 -10.27 17.50 -7.90
CA LEU A 128 -9.73 16.19 -8.30
C LEU A 128 -8.38 16.32 -9.00
N SER A 129 -8.21 17.33 -9.86
CA SER A 129 -6.94 17.57 -10.56
C SER A 129 -5.81 17.98 -9.63
N GLU A 130 -6.11 18.69 -8.54
CA GLU A 130 -5.11 19.23 -7.61
C GLU A 130 -4.85 18.30 -6.41
N ASN A 131 -5.85 17.56 -5.97
CA ASN A 131 -5.86 16.85 -4.68
C ASN A 131 -6.33 15.39 -4.79
N GLY A 132 -6.50 14.87 -6.00
CA GLY A 132 -7.05 13.54 -6.23
C GLY A 132 -6.26 12.40 -5.56
N GLU A 133 -4.95 12.59 -5.36
CA GLU A 133 -4.06 11.66 -4.65
C GLU A 133 -4.56 11.32 -3.23
N ILE A 134 -5.22 12.27 -2.56
CA ILE A 134 -5.84 12.04 -1.23
C ILE A 134 -6.84 10.87 -1.28
N ILE A 135 -7.52 10.65 -2.40
CA ILE A 135 -8.47 9.54 -2.55
C ILE A 135 -7.72 8.21 -2.55
N ASP A 136 -6.61 8.11 -3.29
CA ASP A 136 -5.79 6.90 -3.32
C ASP A 136 -5.22 6.61 -1.93
N ASP A 137 -4.65 7.63 -1.26
CA ASP A 137 -4.10 7.52 0.10
C ASP A 137 -5.13 6.96 1.09
N LEU A 138 -6.34 7.52 1.09
CA LEU A 138 -7.43 7.07 1.97
C LEU A 138 -7.82 5.62 1.69
N LEU A 139 -7.87 5.18 0.43
CA LEU A 139 -8.19 3.80 0.09
C LEU A 139 -7.03 2.86 0.43
N THR A 140 -5.80 3.24 0.13
CA THR A 140 -4.56 2.51 0.44
C THR A 140 -4.39 2.31 1.94
N GLU A 141 -4.56 3.35 2.75
CA GLU A 141 -4.49 3.28 4.22
C GLU A 141 -5.48 2.24 4.76
N ASP A 142 -6.72 2.27 4.28
CA ASP A 142 -7.78 1.38 4.76
C ASP A 142 -7.60 -0.06 4.31
N ARG A 143 -7.14 -0.24 3.09
CA ARG A 143 -6.77 -1.54 2.54
C ARG A 143 -5.66 -2.16 3.37
N ASN A 144 -4.61 -1.39 3.68
CA ASN A 144 -3.52 -1.82 4.53
C ASN A 144 -3.99 -2.12 5.96
N ALA A 145 -4.90 -1.32 6.52
CA ALA A 145 -5.48 -1.57 7.85
C ALA A 145 -6.30 -2.88 7.90
N ARG A 146 -7.11 -3.15 6.88
CA ARG A 146 -7.84 -4.43 6.75
C ARG A 146 -6.87 -5.61 6.64
N MET A 147 -5.85 -5.48 5.80
CA MET A 147 -4.84 -6.52 5.62
C MET A 147 -4.08 -6.78 6.92
N LYS A 148 -3.64 -5.73 7.62
CA LYS A 148 -2.99 -5.82 8.94
C LYS A 148 -3.88 -6.55 9.94
N LYS A 149 -5.17 -6.19 10.00
CA LYS A 149 -6.14 -6.90 10.85
C LYS A 149 -6.22 -8.38 10.49
N ALA A 150 -6.30 -8.72 9.20
CA ALA A 150 -6.38 -10.12 8.76
C ALA A 150 -5.12 -10.92 9.13
N ILE A 151 -3.93 -10.40 8.81
CA ILE A 151 -2.62 -11.03 9.07
C ILE A 151 -2.46 -11.42 10.53
N TYR A 152 -2.84 -10.52 11.45
CA TYR A 152 -2.61 -10.68 12.88
C TYR A 152 -3.86 -11.06 13.69
N SER A 153 -4.99 -11.35 13.02
CA SER A 153 -6.23 -11.76 13.70
C SER A 153 -6.11 -13.12 14.39
N GLN A 154 -5.18 -13.97 13.95
CA GLN A 154 -4.99 -15.32 14.46
C GLN A 154 -3.51 -15.67 14.56
N TYR A 155 -3.15 -16.27 15.69
CA TYR A 155 -1.86 -16.92 15.93
C TYR A 155 -0.62 -16.03 15.72
N GLU A 156 -0.73 -14.71 15.89
CA GLU A 156 0.43 -13.81 15.91
C GLU A 156 1.50 -14.33 16.90
N GLN A 157 2.76 -14.41 16.46
CA GLN A 157 3.86 -14.98 17.24
C GLN A 157 4.45 -13.94 18.20
N LYS A 158 3.67 -13.57 19.22
CA LYS A 158 4.06 -12.53 20.19
C LYS A 158 5.29 -12.90 20.99
N ASP A 159 5.39 -14.15 21.45
CA ASP A 159 6.55 -14.64 22.21
C ASP A 159 7.87 -14.53 21.41
N LEU A 160 7.80 -14.79 20.09
CA LEU A 160 8.96 -14.65 19.22
C LEU A 160 9.33 -13.17 19.02
N ALA A 161 8.33 -12.30 18.83
CA ALA A 161 8.56 -10.86 18.71
C ALA A 161 9.17 -10.27 19.99
N ASP A 162 8.63 -10.64 21.16
CA ASP A 162 9.15 -10.22 22.47
C ASP A 162 10.60 -10.70 22.68
N SER A 163 10.90 -11.96 22.34
CA SER A 163 12.26 -12.51 22.44
C SER A 163 13.26 -11.75 21.56
N LEU A 164 12.87 -11.34 20.35
CA LEU A 164 13.74 -10.56 19.45
C LEU A 164 13.93 -9.13 19.96
N ARG A 165 12.88 -8.51 20.49
CA ARG A 165 12.97 -7.21 21.14
C ARG A 165 13.93 -7.22 22.31
N GLU A 166 13.85 -8.23 23.17
CA GLU A 166 14.78 -8.39 24.30
C GLU A 166 16.23 -8.63 23.84
N ALA A 167 16.43 -9.37 22.75
CA ALA A 167 17.76 -9.69 22.24
C ALA A 167 18.43 -8.57 21.45
N HIS A 168 17.64 -7.74 20.74
CA HIS A 168 18.17 -6.83 19.73
C HIS A 168 17.69 -5.37 19.84
N GLY A 169 16.73 -5.07 20.72
CA GLY A 169 16.25 -3.71 20.97
C GLY A 169 15.17 -3.21 20.02
N TRP A 170 14.95 -3.86 18.87
CA TRP A 170 13.90 -3.54 17.91
C TRP A 170 12.73 -4.53 17.97
N ASN A 171 11.56 -4.11 17.52
CA ASN A 171 10.35 -4.94 17.50
C ASN A 171 9.80 -5.06 16.07
N LEU A 172 9.20 -6.22 15.77
CA LEU A 172 8.49 -6.49 14.51
C LEU A 172 7.34 -7.45 14.84
N ARG A 173 6.13 -7.17 14.34
CA ARG A 173 5.02 -8.11 14.52
C ARG A 173 5.16 -9.27 13.54
N ILE A 174 5.14 -10.50 14.06
CA ILE A 174 5.45 -11.70 13.28
C ILE A 174 4.17 -12.51 13.02
N PRO A 175 3.74 -12.67 11.74
CA PRO A 175 2.61 -13.52 11.41
C PRO A 175 2.87 -14.99 11.73
N HIS A 176 1.81 -15.75 11.98
CA HIS A 176 1.87 -17.15 12.44
C HIS A 176 2.64 -18.12 11.53
N ASP A 177 2.76 -17.79 10.24
CA ASP A 177 3.31 -18.66 9.20
C ASP A 177 4.72 -18.24 8.71
N TYR A 178 5.35 -17.33 9.43
CA TYR A 178 6.76 -16.96 9.23
C TYR A 178 7.65 -17.71 10.22
N ALA A 179 8.74 -18.30 9.74
CA ALA A 179 9.77 -18.89 10.59
C ALA A 179 11.11 -18.20 10.38
N ILE A 180 11.92 -18.09 11.43
CA ILE A 180 13.33 -17.68 11.27
C ILE A 180 14.03 -18.71 10.38
N SER A 181 14.62 -18.22 9.30
CA SER A 181 15.38 -19.01 8.34
C SER A 181 16.88 -18.86 8.55
N TYR A 182 17.34 -17.63 8.86
CA TYR A 182 18.74 -17.31 9.15
C TYR A 182 18.80 -16.14 10.12
N SER A 183 19.83 -16.10 10.94
CA SER A 183 20.13 -14.96 11.81
C SER A 183 21.63 -14.93 12.10
N SER A 184 22.17 -13.74 12.30
CA SER A 184 23.54 -13.53 12.74
C SER A 184 23.64 -12.26 13.59
N THR A 185 24.66 -12.18 14.43
CA THR A 185 25.03 -10.97 15.18
C THR A 185 26.23 -10.24 14.55
N ASP A 186 26.95 -10.90 13.63
CA ASP A 186 28.05 -10.31 12.84
C ASP A 186 28.10 -10.97 11.45
N PRO A 187 27.64 -10.29 10.38
CA PRO A 187 26.85 -9.06 10.41
C PRO A 187 25.51 -9.28 11.13
N SER A 188 24.92 -8.21 11.67
CA SER A 188 23.69 -8.25 12.45
C SER A 188 22.43 -8.30 11.57
N PHE A 189 21.73 -9.44 11.57
CA PHE A 189 20.44 -9.60 10.88
C PHE A 189 19.58 -10.75 11.43
N VAL A 190 18.26 -10.65 11.20
CA VAL A 190 17.30 -11.75 11.35
C VAL A 190 16.45 -11.84 10.09
N ARG A 191 16.38 -13.03 9.50
CA ARG A 191 15.64 -13.31 8.27
C ARG A 191 14.55 -14.34 8.50
N PHE A 192 13.31 -13.96 8.22
CA PHE A 192 12.15 -14.81 8.23
C PHE A 192 11.79 -15.32 6.84
N ARG A 193 11.18 -16.50 6.78
CA ARG A 193 10.65 -17.10 5.57
C ARG A 193 9.23 -17.62 5.81
N ARG A 194 8.36 -17.37 4.83
CA ARG A 194 7.06 -18.02 4.66
C ARG A 194 7.06 -18.78 3.34
N GLN A 195 6.44 -19.95 3.30
CA GLN A 195 6.27 -20.74 2.08
C GLN A 195 4.90 -20.49 1.43
N TYR A 196 4.79 -20.75 0.12
CA TYR A 196 3.55 -20.72 -0.67
C TYR A 196 2.72 -19.39 -0.61
N PRO A 197 3.11 -18.34 -1.36
CA PRO A 197 4.34 -18.23 -2.13
C PRO A 197 5.53 -17.97 -1.19
N ALA A 198 6.75 -18.12 -1.71
CA ALA A 198 7.94 -17.85 -0.92
C ALA A 198 8.07 -16.34 -0.68
N ARG A 199 7.99 -15.94 0.59
CA ARG A 199 8.17 -14.56 1.06
C ARG A 199 9.29 -14.54 2.07
N PHE A 200 10.10 -13.50 2.02
CA PHE A 200 11.17 -13.29 2.97
C PHE A 200 11.06 -11.91 3.56
N VAL A 201 11.33 -11.81 4.85
CA VAL A 201 11.46 -10.55 5.59
C VAL A 201 12.82 -10.58 6.27
N THR A 202 13.64 -9.56 6.06
CA THR A 202 14.93 -9.41 6.72
C THR A 202 14.93 -8.11 7.50
N VAL A 203 15.36 -8.16 8.76
CA VAL A 203 15.73 -6.98 9.56
C VAL A 203 17.22 -7.06 9.77
N ALA A 204 17.97 -6.07 9.27
CA ALA A 204 19.40 -5.94 9.49
C ALA A 204 19.69 -4.59 10.15
N TRP A 205 20.73 -4.55 10.99
CA TRP A 205 21.09 -3.34 11.72
C TRP A 205 22.59 -3.19 11.88
N GLU A 206 23.06 -1.95 11.87
CA GLU A 206 24.45 -1.60 12.15
C GLU A 206 24.54 -0.17 12.70
N MET A 207 25.66 0.18 13.34
CA MET A 207 25.91 1.55 13.76
C MET A 207 26.03 2.47 12.54
N GLY A 208 25.42 3.65 12.60
CA GLY A 208 25.52 4.62 11.52
C GLY A 208 25.02 6.00 11.90
N THR A 209 24.90 6.86 10.89
CA THR A 209 24.46 8.25 11.04
C THR A 209 23.26 8.53 10.12
N PRO A 210 22.46 9.59 10.39
CA PRO A 210 21.37 9.98 9.50
C PRO A 210 21.79 10.15 8.04
N ASP A 211 22.97 10.74 7.79
CA ASP A 211 23.52 10.96 6.44
C ASP A 211 23.80 9.66 5.66
N SER A 212 23.84 8.53 6.36
CA SER A 212 24.00 7.21 5.75
C SER A 212 22.70 6.71 5.10
N VAL A 213 21.55 7.34 5.35
CA VAL A 213 20.27 6.98 4.73
C VAL A 213 20.23 7.56 3.31
N ASN A 214 20.70 6.78 2.34
CA ASN A 214 20.69 7.11 0.92
C ASN A 214 20.58 5.85 0.05
N SER A 215 20.24 6.04 -1.22
CA SER A 215 19.97 4.94 -2.16
C SER A 215 21.17 4.02 -2.34
N ASP A 216 22.39 4.57 -2.44
CA ASP A 216 23.61 3.78 -2.60
C ASP A 216 23.85 2.85 -1.39
N LYS A 217 23.65 3.36 -0.16
CA LYS A 217 23.78 2.55 1.06
C LYS A 217 22.72 1.46 1.12
N LEU A 218 21.46 1.80 0.81
CA LEU A 218 20.35 0.84 0.83
C LEU A 218 20.63 -0.33 -0.11
N ILE A 219 20.92 -0.05 -1.38
CA ILE A 219 21.12 -1.08 -2.40
C ILE A 219 22.38 -1.90 -2.15
N ARG A 220 23.49 -1.25 -1.81
CA ARG A 220 24.74 -1.96 -1.52
C ARG A 220 24.58 -2.91 -0.32
N TRP A 221 23.99 -2.42 0.78
CA TRP A 221 23.83 -3.25 1.98
C TRP A 221 22.85 -4.41 1.75
N ARG A 222 21.78 -4.15 0.99
CA ARG A 222 20.84 -5.16 0.53
C ARG A 222 21.53 -6.28 -0.26
N ASP A 223 22.33 -5.91 -1.25
CA ASP A 223 23.04 -6.87 -2.11
C ASP A 223 24.13 -7.64 -1.35
N GLU A 224 24.83 -6.98 -0.42
CA GLU A 224 25.81 -7.61 0.48
C GLU A 224 25.14 -8.70 1.36
N LEU A 225 23.99 -8.40 1.98
CA LEU A 225 23.21 -9.40 2.72
C LEU A 225 22.68 -10.50 1.80
N GLY A 226 22.27 -10.14 0.58
CA GLY A 226 21.77 -11.06 -0.43
C GLY A 226 22.76 -12.16 -0.82
N LEU A 227 24.06 -11.97 -0.61
CA LEU A 227 25.09 -12.98 -0.83
C LEU A 227 25.20 -14.03 0.30
N LEU A 228 24.67 -13.74 1.48
CA LEU A 228 24.82 -14.60 2.67
C LEU A 228 23.83 -15.77 2.70
N TYR A 229 22.78 -15.72 1.87
CA TYR A 229 21.74 -16.74 1.84
C TYR A 229 21.98 -17.77 0.74
N PRO A 230 21.58 -19.04 0.92
CA PRO A 230 21.64 -20.02 -0.16
C PRO A 230 20.85 -19.62 -1.40
N ASP A 231 19.79 -18.82 -1.25
CA ASP A 231 19.04 -18.20 -2.34
C ASP A 231 19.62 -16.83 -2.73
N SER A 232 20.91 -16.81 -3.06
CA SER A 232 21.65 -15.57 -3.24
C SER A 232 21.06 -14.69 -4.33
N SER A 233 20.88 -13.41 -4.03
CA SER A 233 20.22 -12.45 -4.91
C SER A 233 20.77 -11.05 -4.79
N ARG A 234 20.58 -10.26 -5.84
CA ARG A 234 20.90 -8.85 -5.91
C ARG A 234 19.75 -8.05 -6.49
N SER A 235 19.80 -6.74 -6.31
CA SER A 235 18.90 -5.78 -6.91
C SER A 235 19.21 -5.66 -8.41
N ASN A 236 18.17 -5.60 -9.24
CA ASN A 236 18.29 -5.30 -10.65
C ASN A 236 18.38 -3.77 -10.81
N PRO A 237 19.48 -3.22 -11.36
CA PRO A 237 19.69 -1.78 -11.39
C PRO A 237 18.83 -1.05 -12.45
N ILE A 238 18.11 -1.79 -13.31
CA ILE A 238 17.26 -1.20 -14.36
C ILE A 238 15.86 -0.93 -13.81
N ILE A 239 15.34 -1.84 -12.97
CA ILE A 239 13.98 -1.74 -12.40
C ILE A 239 14.15 -1.57 -10.89
N LEU A 240 14.42 -0.32 -10.53
CA LEU A 240 14.68 0.13 -9.18
C LEU A 240 14.29 1.60 -9.04
N ASP A 241 13.51 1.91 -8.02
CA ASP A 241 13.18 3.28 -7.64
C ASP A 241 13.34 3.47 -6.12
N THR A 242 13.61 4.71 -5.70
CA THR A 242 13.68 5.07 -4.28
C THR A 242 12.93 6.36 -3.99
N VAL A 243 12.14 6.35 -2.93
CA VAL A 243 11.31 7.47 -2.50
C VAL A 243 11.43 7.66 -0.99
N TRP A 244 11.37 8.91 -0.53
CA TRP A 244 11.30 9.21 0.90
C TRP A 244 9.89 8.97 1.42
N THR A 245 9.79 8.32 2.56
CA THR A 245 8.53 7.97 3.22
C THR A 245 8.68 8.07 4.73
N THR A 246 7.60 7.77 5.45
CA THR A 246 7.60 7.63 6.90
C THR A 246 7.18 6.21 7.28
N LEU A 247 8.05 5.49 8.00
CA LEU A 247 7.78 4.16 8.52
C LEU A 247 7.72 4.22 10.06
N GLY A 248 6.56 3.91 10.65
CA GLY A 248 6.40 3.94 12.11
C GLY A 248 6.66 5.33 12.73
N GLY A 249 6.43 6.41 11.98
CA GLY A 249 6.73 7.78 12.43
C GLY A 249 8.21 8.19 12.30
N VAL A 250 9.05 7.37 11.66
CA VAL A 250 10.46 7.66 11.39
C VAL A 250 10.67 7.86 9.89
N ASP A 251 11.41 8.89 9.52
CA ASP A 251 11.79 9.11 8.12
C ASP A 251 12.63 7.93 7.60
N ALA A 252 12.22 7.41 6.46
CA ALA A 252 12.83 6.25 5.83
C ALA A 252 12.99 6.49 4.34
N LEU A 253 14.07 5.95 3.78
CA LEU A 253 14.19 5.78 2.34
C LEU A 253 13.60 4.43 1.96
N GLU A 254 12.53 4.44 1.20
CA GLU A 254 11.89 3.27 0.63
C GLU A 254 12.47 2.97 -0.75
N ALA A 255 12.66 1.69 -1.06
CA ALA A 255 13.10 1.21 -2.36
C ALA A 255 12.16 0.11 -2.86
N HIS A 256 11.73 0.24 -4.11
CA HIS A 256 10.97 -0.76 -4.84
C HIS A 256 11.79 -1.23 -6.04
N GLY A 257 11.71 -2.52 -6.36
CA GLY A 257 12.38 -3.01 -7.56
C GLY A 257 12.33 -4.50 -7.73
N ILE A 258 13.13 -4.98 -8.68
CA ILE A 258 13.28 -6.41 -8.96
C ILE A 258 14.57 -6.92 -8.36
N TRP A 259 14.51 -8.08 -7.73
CA TRP A 259 15.69 -8.85 -7.38
C TRP A 259 15.88 -9.99 -8.37
N GLU A 260 17.13 -10.37 -8.60
CA GLU A 260 17.54 -11.48 -9.45
C GLU A 260 18.56 -12.36 -8.74
N THR A 261 18.56 -13.66 -9.01
CA THR A 261 19.57 -14.59 -8.49
C THR A 261 20.91 -14.41 -9.20
N TYR A 262 22.02 -14.69 -8.50
CA TYR A 262 23.34 -14.83 -9.15
C TYR A 262 23.47 -16.10 -10.02
N GLY A 263 22.55 -17.07 -9.86
CA GLY A 263 22.48 -18.34 -10.60
C GLY A 263 21.32 -18.41 -11.61
N PRO A 264 20.86 -19.62 -12.03
CA PRO A 264 19.84 -19.76 -13.08
C PRO A 264 18.52 -19.05 -12.73
N ILE A 265 17.95 -18.44 -13.77
CA ILE A 265 16.82 -17.50 -13.83
C ILE A 265 15.82 -17.67 -12.67
N GLY A 266 16.01 -16.88 -11.63
CA GLY A 266 15.05 -16.64 -10.55
C GLY A 266 15.01 -15.15 -10.22
N GLY A 267 13.83 -14.63 -9.90
CA GLY A 267 13.66 -13.24 -9.55
C GLY A 267 12.24 -12.92 -9.11
N GLY A 268 12.03 -11.69 -8.70
CA GLY A 268 10.73 -11.19 -8.30
C GLY A 268 10.81 -9.78 -7.74
N PRO A 269 9.67 -9.20 -7.32
CA PRO A 269 9.67 -7.88 -6.73
C PRO A 269 10.19 -7.90 -5.29
N PHE A 270 10.66 -6.74 -4.85
CA PHE A 270 10.95 -6.44 -3.46
C PHE A 270 10.52 -5.04 -3.07
N VAL A 271 10.35 -4.86 -1.76
CA VAL A 271 10.28 -3.57 -1.08
C VAL A 271 11.32 -3.55 0.03
N ALA A 272 12.03 -2.44 0.20
CA ALA A 272 13.01 -2.29 1.27
C ALA A 272 12.94 -0.89 1.87
N TYR A 273 13.30 -0.76 3.15
CA TYR A 273 13.37 0.50 3.87
C TYR A 273 14.74 0.63 4.53
N LEU A 274 15.37 1.77 4.35
CA LEU A 274 16.54 2.19 5.12
C LEU A 274 16.15 3.35 6.01
N LEU A 275 16.31 3.22 7.32
CA LEU A 275 16.03 4.27 8.28
C LEU A 275 17.12 4.36 9.34
N HIS A 276 17.23 5.51 9.97
CA HIS A 276 18.16 5.74 11.07
C HIS A 276 17.39 6.15 12.34
N LYS A 277 17.70 5.50 13.46
CA LYS A 277 17.18 5.85 14.79
C LYS A 277 18.29 5.71 15.82
N GLU A 278 18.53 6.79 16.58
CA GLU A 278 19.39 6.78 17.78
C GLU A 278 20.79 6.17 17.59
N GLY A 279 21.42 6.40 16.43
CA GLY A 279 22.77 5.90 16.11
C GLY A 279 22.79 4.54 15.41
N THR A 280 21.63 3.95 15.17
CA THR A 280 21.46 2.67 14.48
C THR A 280 20.80 2.87 13.13
N LEU A 281 21.40 2.30 12.08
CA LEU A 281 20.76 2.10 10.79
C LEU A 281 20.01 0.78 10.80
N TYR A 282 18.81 0.78 10.25
CA TYR A 282 18.00 -0.41 10.03
C TYR A 282 17.70 -0.56 8.55
N LEU A 283 18.03 -1.72 8.01
CA LEU A 283 17.59 -2.17 6.69
C LEU A 283 16.49 -3.22 6.87
N LEU A 284 15.30 -2.86 6.42
CA LEU A 284 14.15 -3.75 6.37
C LEU A 284 13.97 -4.20 4.92
N ASP A 285 13.88 -5.50 4.68
CA ASP A 285 13.76 -6.04 3.32
C ASP A 285 12.65 -7.07 3.21
N GLY A 286 11.73 -6.85 2.27
CA GLY A 286 10.67 -7.76 1.87
C GLY A 286 10.91 -8.28 0.46
N LYS A 287 11.17 -9.59 0.31
CA LYS A 287 11.47 -10.23 -0.98
C LYS A 287 10.39 -11.25 -1.34
N LEU A 288 9.85 -11.19 -2.56
CA LEU A 288 8.83 -12.12 -3.06
C LEU A 288 9.35 -13.00 -4.19
N PHE A 289 9.15 -14.31 -4.08
CA PHE A 289 9.22 -15.25 -5.19
C PHE A 289 7.85 -15.92 -5.43
N ALA A 290 7.17 -15.50 -6.50
CA ALA A 290 5.81 -15.94 -6.83
C ALA A 290 5.53 -15.94 -8.35
N PRO A 291 6.16 -16.83 -9.13
CA PRO A 291 6.04 -16.80 -10.60
C PRO A 291 4.62 -17.07 -11.12
N ASP A 292 3.81 -17.81 -10.36
CA ASP A 292 2.52 -18.39 -10.77
C ASP A 292 1.28 -17.50 -10.51
N ARG A 293 1.42 -16.37 -9.82
CA ARG A 293 0.29 -15.55 -9.33
C ARG A 293 0.57 -14.05 -9.45
N GLU A 294 -0.42 -13.24 -9.09
CA GLU A 294 -0.23 -11.79 -8.92
C GLU A 294 0.65 -11.49 -7.73
N LYS A 295 1.50 -10.48 -7.89
CA LYS A 295 2.51 -10.08 -6.93
C LYS A 295 1.97 -8.96 -6.04
N GLU A 296 1.08 -8.10 -6.53
CA GLU A 296 0.61 -6.92 -5.78
C GLU A 296 0.00 -7.25 -4.42
N PRO A 297 -0.96 -8.18 -4.30
CA PRO A 297 -1.52 -8.50 -2.98
C PRO A 297 -0.48 -9.10 -2.04
N VAL A 298 0.59 -9.69 -2.58
CA VAL A 298 1.63 -10.37 -1.81
C VAL A 298 2.77 -9.43 -1.40
N ILE A 299 3.15 -8.49 -2.27
CA ILE A 299 4.06 -7.40 -1.93
C ILE A 299 3.41 -6.48 -0.90
N ARG A 300 2.14 -6.12 -1.08
CA ARG A 300 1.38 -5.37 -0.07
C ARG A 300 1.37 -6.06 1.29
N HIS A 301 1.27 -7.39 1.32
CA HIS A 301 1.39 -8.15 2.56
C HIS A 301 2.78 -7.99 3.21
N LEU A 302 3.86 -7.93 2.41
CA LEU A 302 5.20 -7.68 2.92
C LEU A 302 5.33 -6.23 3.44
N GLU A 303 4.86 -5.24 2.70
CA GLU A 303 4.78 -3.84 3.14
C GLU A 303 4.06 -3.71 4.48
N VAL A 304 2.90 -4.36 4.63
CA VAL A 304 2.14 -4.35 5.88
C VAL A 304 2.91 -4.99 7.03
N VAL A 305 3.64 -6.10 6.81
CA VAL A 305 4.47 -6.70 7.86
C VAL A 305 5.62 -5.77 8.24
N LEU A 306 6.33 -5.21 7.27
CA LEU A 306 7.45 -4.28 7.50
C LEU A 306 6.99 -2.98 8.18
N SER A 307 5.77 -2.51 7.88
CA SER A 307 5.16 -1.34 8.54
C SER A 307 4.93 -1.49 10.04
N THR A 308 5.08 -2.70 10.58
CA THR A 308 4.98 -2.97 12.02
C THR A 308 6.30 -2.88 12.76
N PHE A 309 7.39 -2.57 12.04
CA PHE A 309 8.70 -2.42 12.62
C PHE A 309 8.77 -1.19 13.53
N GLU A 310 9.40 -1.36 14.69
CA GLU A 310 9.66 -0.30 15.67
C GLU A 310 11.16 -0.38 16.05
N PRO A 311 11.97 0.65 15.70
CA PRO A 311 13.41 0.68 15.98
C PRO A 311 13.78 0.97 17.44
#